data_AF-G9K6Y2-F1
#
_entry.id   AF-G9K6Y2-F1
#
_cell.length_a   1.000
_cell.length_b   1.000
_cell.length_c   1.000
_cell.angle_alpha   90.00
_cell.angle_beta   90.00
_cell.angle_gamma   90.00
#
_symmetry.space_group_name_H-M   'P 1'
#
loop_
_entity.id
_entity.type
_entity.pdbx_description
1 polymer ?
#
loop_
_entity_poly.entity_id
_entity_poly.type
_entity_poly.pdbx_seq_one_letter_code
_entity_poly.pdbx_strand_id
1 'polypeptide(L)'
;KPREKESPGPEQPLLEASEVDNAGVILKVTHPPVVGSDGSCMFFEDSIIYTTQMDNLRHTPTTASPQPREVTFLSFSLSWEEMFYAQKCHRFLTDIILDSIRQKDPKAMTAKVVSLTNRLWTLHISPKQFVVDLLAITGFKDDRHTQERLYSWVELTLPFARKYGRCVDLLIQRGLSRSVSYSILGKYLQEG
;
A
#
# COMPACT_ATOMS: atom_id res chain seq x y z
N LYS A 1 46.85 -12.23 -50.25
CA LYS A 1 45.64 -11.36 -50.23
C LYS A 1 44.90 -11.62 -48.91
N PRO A 2 44.87 -10.67 -47.96
CA PRO A 2 44.17 -10.79 -46.68
C PRO A 2 42.80 -10.07 -46.69
N ARG A 3 41.90 -10.45 -45.78
CA ARG A 3 40.69 -9.78 -45.20
C ARG A 3 39.79 -10.89 -44.62
N GLU A 4 39.11 -10.82 -43.47
CA GLU A 4 38.68 -9.69 -42.64
C GLU A 4 38.38 -10.18 -41.20
N LYS A 5 38.46 -9.25 -40.23
CA LYS A 5 38.11 -9.37 -38.80
C LYS A 5 36.61 -9.16 -38.59
N GLU A 6 36.04 -9.79 -37.56
CA GLU A 6 34.94 -9.22 -36.72
C GLU A 6 34.94 -9.99 -35.38
N SER A 7 35.63 -9.51 -34.33
CA SER A 7 35.22 -8.57 -33.28
C SER A 7 33.96 -8.96 -32.47
N PRO A 8 34.04 -8.94 -31.11
CA PRO A 8 32.96 -9.34 -30.22
C PRO A 8 31.90 -8.22 -30.13
N GLY A 9 30.64 -8.58 -30.32
CA GLY A 9 29.50 -7.69 -30.05
C GLY A 9 29.31 -7.51 -28.54
N PRO A 10 28.91 -6.31 -28.07
CA PRO A 10 28.89 -5.98 -26.66
C PRO A 10 27.79 -6.76 -25.93
N GLU A 11 28.18 -7.45 -24.86
CA GLU A 11 27.25 -7.77 -23.77
C GLU A 11 26.74 -6.44 -23.22
N GLN A 12 25.57 -6.03 -23.69
CA GLN A 12 24.87 -4.91 -23.11
C GLN A 12 24.32 -5.34 -21.74
N PRO A 13 24.48 -4.49 -20.70
CA PRO A 13 24.11 -4.87 -19.34
C PRO A 13 22.62 -5.15 -19.27
N LEU A 14 22.25 -6.08 -18.37
CA LEU A 14 20.93 -6.12 -17.75
C LEU A 14 20.63 -4.71 -17.20
N LEU A 15 20.03 -3.88 -18.03
CA LEU A 15 19.48 -2.58 -17.63
C LEU A 15 18.26 -2.90 -16.77
N GLU A 16 18.50 -2.88 -15.47
CA GLU A 16 17.61 -2.31 -14.45
C GLU A 16 16.16 -2.24 -14.91
N ALA A 17 15.43 -3.34 -14.70
CA ALA A 17 13.98 -3.28 -14.67
C ALA A 17 13.62 -2.18 -13.67
N SER A 18 13.08 -1.08 -14.20
CA SER A 18 12.88 0.17 -13.49
C SER A 18 12.19 -0.08 -12.15
N GLU A 19 12.78 0.43 -11.07
CA GLU A 19 12.17 0.47 -9.73
C GLU A 19 10.81 1.23 -9.70
N VAL A 20 10.41 1.80 -10.84
CA VAL A 20 9.18 2.57 -11.06
C VAL A 20 7.93 1.68 -11.17
N ASP A 21 8.05 0.39 -11.47
CA ASP A 21 6.88 -0.43 -11.88
C ASP A 21 6.08 -1.05 -10.71
N ASN A 22 6.47 -0.84 -9.45
CA ASN A 22 5.64 -1.25 -8.31
C ASN A 22 5.63 -0.25 -7.15
N ALA A 23 5.35 1.02 -7.45
CA ALA A 23 5.12 2.07 -6.45
C ALA A 23 3.96 1.76 -5.47
N GLY A 24 3.16 0.73 -5.76
CA GLY A 24 1.94 0.38 -5.05
C GLY A 24 0.75 1.24 -5.44
N VAL A 25 -0.41 0.89 -4.88
CA VAL A 25 -1.68 1.56 -5.13
C VAL A 25 -2.42 1.81 -3.82
N ILE A 26 -3.21 2.88 -3.83
CA ILE A 26 -4.16 3.17 -2.76
C ILE A 26 -5.52 2.70 -3.24
N LEU A 27 -6.12 1.75 -2.52
CA LEU A 27 -7.48 1.27 -2.78
C LEU A 27 -8.46 1.93 -1.82
N LYS A 28 -9.62 2.31 -2.34
CA LYS A 28 -10.80 2.65 -1.54
C LYS A 28 -11.88 1.62 -1.87
N VAL A 29 -12.33 0.91 -0.85
CA VAL A 29 -13.20 -0.25 -0.97
C VAL A 29 -14.39 -0.02 -0.06
N THR A 30 -15.59 0.01 -0.62
CA THR A 30 -16.82 -0.08 0.16
C THR A 30 -17.28 -1.53 0.18
N HIS A 31 -17.67 -2.03 1.34
CA HIS A 31 -18.04 -3.42 1.57
C HIS A 31 -19.21 -3.52 2.56
N PRO A 32 -19.86 -4.70 2.70
CA PRO A 32 -20.76 -4.95 3.82
C PRO A 32 -20.07 -4.71 5.17
N PRO A 33 -20.84 -4.50 6.26
CA PRO A 33 -20.27 -4.35 7.60
C PRO A 33 -19.27 -5.45 7.91
N VAL A 34 -18.01 -5.09 8.22
CA VAL A 34 -16.99 -6.04 8.69
C VAL A 34 -16.86 -5.91 10.21
N VAL A 35 -16.99 -7.03 10.92
CA VAL A 35 -16.82 -7.11 12.37
C VAL A 35 -15.56 -7.89 12.73
N GLY A 36 -15.05 -7.66 13.93
CA GLY A 36 -13.93 -8.41 14.48
C GLY A 36 -14.30 -9.84 14.85
N SER A 37 -13.29 -10.69 15.05
CA SER A 37 -13.44 -12.06 15.52
C SER A 37 -13.67 -12.17 17.04
N ASP A 38 -13.61 -11.05 17.76
CA ASP A 38 -13.73 -10.95 19.22
C ASP A 38 -15.19 -10.80 19.70
N GLY A 39 -16.16 -10.83 18.79
CA GLY A 39 -17.58 -10.67 19.12
C GLY A 39 -18.01 -9.22 19.36
N SER A 40 -17.16 -8.24 19.06
CA SER A 40 -17.54 -6.83 19.07
C SER A 40 -18.67 -6.55 18.06
N CYS A 41 -19.65 -5.74 18.44
CA CYS A 41 -20.72 -5.28 17.54
C CYS A 41 -20.31 -4.06 16.69
N MET A 42 -19.11 -3.53 16.91
CA MET A 42 -18.58 -2.42 16.13
C MET A 42 -18.11 -2.92 14.76
N PHE A 43 -18.43 -2.15 13.72
CA PHE A 43 -18.16 -2.54 12.33
C PHE A 43 -17.56 -1.41 11.50
N PHE A 44 -17.00 -1.77 10.36
CA PHE A 44 -16.58 -0.84 9.31
C PHE A 44 -17.27 -1.18 7.99
N GLU A 45 -17.56 -0.18 7.17
CA GLU A 45 -18.13 -0.38 5.81
C GLU A 45 -17.22 0.14 4.69
N ASP A 46 -16.21 0.92 5.06
CA ASP A 46 -15.23 1.46 4.13
C ASP A 46 -13.81 1.11 4.59
N SER A 47 -12.97 0.82 3.61
CA SER A 47 -11.56 0.55 3.78
C SER A 47 -10.75 1.41 2.82
N ILE A 48 -9.76 2.12 3.34
CA ILE A 48 -8.69 2.72 2.55
C ILE A 48 -7.44 1.92 2.87
N ILE A 49 -6.83 1.28 1.87
CA ILE A 49 -5.63 0.46 2.06
C ILE A 49 -4.54 0.81 1.06
N TYR A 50 -3.29 0.77 1.51
CA TYR A 50 -2.12 0.72 0.64
C TYR A 50 -1.82 -0.75 0.33
N THR A 51 -1.62 -1.09 -0.95
CA THR A 51 -1.22 -2.44 -1.35
C THR A 51 -0.32 -2.41 -2.59
N THR A 52 0.50 -3.44 -2.73
CA THR A 52 1.30 -3.70 -3.94
C THR A 52 0.72 -4.86 -4.76
N GLN A 53 -0.34 -5.52 -4.27
CA GLN A 53 -0.96 -6.66 -4.94
C GLN A 53 -2.09 -6.20 -5.85
N MET A 54 -1.74 -5.80 -7.08
CA MET A 54 -2.73 -5.42 -8.09
C MET A 54 -3.29 -6.59 -8.89
N ASP A 55 -2.58 -7.71 -8.99
CA ASP A 55 -2.99 -8.82 -9.87
C ASP A 55 -4.33 -9.43 -9.44
N ASN A 56 -4.63 -9.36 -8.15
CA ASN A 56 -5.91 -9.80 -7.58
C ASN A 56 -7.13 -8.99 -8.06
N LEU A 57 -6.93 -7.74 -8.51
CA LEU A 57 -8.00 -6.89 -9.05
C LEU A 57 -8.31 -7.22 -10.52
N ARG A 58 -7.29 -7.63 -11.29
CA ARG A 58 -7.41 -7.91 -12.73
C ARG A 58 -8.12 -9.23 -13.04
N HIS A 59 -8.13 -10.16 -12.09
CA HIS A 59 -8.77 -11.48 -12.24
C HIS A 59 -10.18 -11.55 -11.62
N THR A 60 -10.77 -10.43 -11.22
CA THR A 60 -12.19 -10.44 -10.83
C THR A 60 -13.03 -10.70 -12.08
N PRO A 61 -13.82 -11.79 -12.14
CA PRO A 61 -14.71 -12.00 -13.27
C PRO A 61 -15.71 -10.84 -13.29
N THR A 62 -15.70 -10.04 -14.36
CA THR A 62 -16.78 -9.08 -14.66
C THR A 62 -18.11 -9.79 -14.96
N THR A 63 -18.17 -11.12 -14.81
CA THR A 63 -19.29 -11.96 -15.22
C THR A 63 -19.58 -13.01 -14.17
N ALA A 64 -20.04 -12.56 -13.01
CA ALA A 64 -21.00 -13.31 -12.21
C ALA A 64 -21.82 -12.29 -11.44
N SER A 65 -23.00 -11.99 -11.96
CA SER A 65 -24.12 -11.69 -11.06
C SER A 65 -24.61 -13.04 -10.54
N PRO A 66 -24.29 -13.45 -9.30
CA PRO A 66 -25.26 -14.15 -8.51
C PRO A 66 -26.16 -13.08 -7.89
N GLN A 67 -27.45 -13.39 -7.77
CA GLN A 67 -28.43 -12.60 -7.00
C GLN A 67 -27.81 -11.92 -5.78
N PRO A 68 -28.25 -10.70 -5.40
CA PRO A 68 -27.75 -10.04 -4.21
C PRO A 68 -28.01 -10.95 -3.01
N ARG A 69 -27.01 -11.75 -2.64
CA ARG A 69 -26.93 -12.29 -1.30
C ARG A 69 -26.72 -11.05 -0.46
N GLU A 70 -27.79 -10.63 0.21
CA GLU A 70 -27.75 -9.54 1.15
C GLU A 70 -26.86 -9.98 2.32
N VAL A 71 -25.55 -9.84 2.13
CA VAL A 71 -24.56 -10.15 3.15
C VAL A 71 -24.77 -9.12 4.25
N THR A 72 -25.36 -9.56 5.36
CA THR A 72 -25.64 -8.68 6.51
C THR A 72 -24.34 -8.17 7.13
N PHE A 73 -23.33 -9.02 7.25
CA PHE A 73 -21.99 -8.66 7.70
C PHE A 73 -20.95 -9.73 7.29
N LEU A 74 -19.68 -9.37 7.40
CA LEU A 74 -18.51 -10.24 7.24
C LEU A 74 -17.69 -10.23 8.54
N SER A 75 -17.05 -11.33 8.88
CA SER A 75 -16.12 -11.38 10.01
C SER A 75 -14.68 -11.46 9.52
N PHE A 76 -13.83 -10.56 10.01
CA PHE A 76 -12.39 -10.62 9.79
C PHE A 76 -11.71 -11.43 10.89
N SER A 77 -10.60 -12.07 10.56
CA SER A 77 -9.78 -12.84 11.52
C SER A 77 -9.01 -11.96 12.53
N LEU A 78 -9.41 -10.71 12.69
CA LEU A 78 -8.81 -9.68 13.53
C LEU A 78 -9.81 -9.29 14.62
N SER A 79 -9.35 -8.94 15.82
CA SER A 79 -10.21 -8.26 16.81
C SER A 79 -10.63 -6.88 16.29
N TRP A 80 -11.67 -6.28 16.88
CA TRP A 80 -12.05 -4.92 16.52
C TRP A 80 -10.91 -3.93 16.74
N GLU A 81 -10.16 -4.08 17.83
CA GLU A 81 -9.02 -3.23 18.15
C GLU A 81 -7.89 -3.38 17.12
N GLU A 82 -7.57 -4.62 16.71
CA GLU A 82 -6.59 -4.87 15.65
C GLU A 82 -7.04 -4.23 14.32
N MET A 83 -8.33 -4.31 13.98
CA MET A 83 -8.88 -3.66 12.78
C MET A 83 -8.81 -2.14 12.86
N PHE A 84 -9.13 -1.56 14.03
CA PHE A 84 -9.03 -0.12 14.27
C PHE A 84 -7.60 0.37 14.05
N TYR A 85 -6.61 -0.28 14.65
CA TYR A 85 -5.20 0.08 14.47
C TYR A 85 -4.69 -0.19 13.05
N ALA A 86 -5.14 -1.27 12.40
CA ALA A 86 -4.84 -1.55 11.01
C ALA A 86 -5.30 -0.42 10.08
N GLN A 87 -6.54 0.07 10.25
CA GLN A 87 -7.04 1.19 9.46
C GLN A 87 -6.27 2.48 9.73
N LYS A 88 -5.90 2.76 10.98
CA LYS A 88 -5.07 3.92 11.30
C LYS A 88 -3.69 3.85 10.65
N CYS A 89 -3.09 2.66 10.63
CA CYS A 89 -1.82 2.41 9.95
C CYS A 89 -1.93 2.64 8.44
N HIS A 90 -2.91 2.01 7.78
CA HIS A 90 -3.17 2.26 6.35
C HIS A 90 -3.39 3.74 6.07
N ARG A 91 -4.22 4.40 6.88
CA ARG A 91 -4.49 5.82 6.72
C ARG A 91 -3.24 6.67 6.86
N PHE A 92 -2.38 6.37 7.83
CA PHE A 92 -1.08 7.05 7.96
C PHE A 92 -0.24 6.86 6.69
N LEU A 93 -0.07 5.62 6.20
CA LEU A 93 0.72 5.33 5.01
C LEU A 93 0.18 6.01 3.75
N THR A 94 -1.14 6.08 3.60
CA THR A 94 -1.77 6.76 2.46
C THR A 94 -1.74 8.27 2.59
N ASP A 95 -1.97 8.80 3.79
CA ASP A 95 -2.07 10.24 4.04
C ASP A 95 -0.70 10.91 3.85
N ILE A 96 0.42 10.28 4.25
CA ILE A 96 1.76 10.86 3.98
C ILE A 96 2.05 11.02 2.48
N ILE A 97 1.55 10.11 1.64
CA ILE A 97 1.68 10.20 0.18
C ILE A 97 0.73 11.27 -0.37
N LEU A 98 -0.54 11.20 0.03
CA LEU A 98 -1.58 12.10 -0.45
C LEU A 98 -1.33 13.55 -0.03
N ASP A 99 -0.80 13.77 1.17
CA ASP A 99 -0.46 15.10 1.66
C ASP A 99 0.72 15.68 0.88
N SER A 100 1.73 14.88 0.53
CA SER A 100 2.81 15.34 -0.35
C SER A 100 2.28 15.81 -1.73
N ILE A 101 1.34 15.04 -2.30
CA ILE A 101 0.66 15.40 -3.56
C ILE A 101 -0.17 16.68 -3.39
N ARG A 102 -0.96 16.79 -2.31
CA ARG A 102 -1.84 17.94 -2.05
C ARG A 102 -1.05 19.22 -1.80
N GLN A 103 0.10 19.12 -1.14
CA GLN A 103 1.00 20.24 -0.87
C GLN A 103 1.82 20.66 -2.10
N LYS A 104 1.75 19.87 -3.20
CA LYS A 104 2.51 20.09 -4.44
C LYS A 104 4.01 20.10 -4.17
N ASP A 105 4.46 19.16 -3.35
CA ASP A 105 5.88 18.93 -3.11
C ASP A 105 6.64 18.66 -4.42
N PRO A 106 7.96 18.90 -4.46
CA PRO A 106 8.78 18.50 -5.60
C PRO A 106 8.59 17.01 -5.89
N LYS A 107 8.43 16.63 -7.17
CA LYS A 107 8.21 15.22 -7.58
C LYS A 107 9.22 14.25 -6.97
N ALA A 108 10.49 14.65 -6.87
CA ALA A 108 11.55 13.86 -6.24
C ALA A 108 11.30 13.58 -4.75
N MET A 109 10.67 14.52 -4.03
CA MET A 109 10.28 14.34 -2.63
C MET A 109 9.08 13.39 -2.53
N THR A 110 8.04 13.59 -3.33
CA THR A 110 6.90 12.67 -3.40
C THR A 110 7.35 11.25 -3.77
N ALA A 111 8.29 11.11 -4.71
CA ALA A 111 8.88 9.82 -5.08
C ALA A 111 9.59 9.14 -3.90
N LYS A 112 10.35 9.91 -3.10
CA LYS A 112 10.98 9.39 -1.87
C LYS A 112 9.94 8.90 -0.86
N VAL A 113 8.87 9.67 -0.62
CA VAL A 113 7.79 9.26 0.30
C VAL A 113 7.12 7.97 -0.18
N VAL A 114 6.78 7.90 -1.47
CA VAL A 114 6.16 6.71 -2.07
C VAL A 114 7.09 5.49 -1.98
N SER A 115 8.38 5.67 -2.29
CA SER A 115 9.39 4.61 -2.19
C SER A 115 9.57 4.12 -0.74
N LEU A 116 9.63 5.03 0.24
CA LEU A 116 9.72 4.65 1.66
C LEU A 116 8.51 3.86 2.13
N THR A 117 7.30 4.31 1.80
CA THR A 117 6.06 3.58 2.12
C THR A 117 6.05 2.20 1.48
N ASN A 118 6.46 2.10 0.20
CA ASN A 118 6.55 0.83 -0.49
C ASN A 118 7.53 -0.13 0.18
N ARG A 119 8.75 0.35 0.48
CA ARG A 119 9.81 -0.44 1.13
C ARG A 119 9.41 -0.89 2.53
N LEU A 120 8.72 -0.04 3.30
CA LEU A 120 8.16 -0.43 4.59
C LEU A 120 7.09 -1.51 4.41
N TRP A 121 6.12 -1.28 3.52
CA TRP A 121 5.02 -2.22 3.27
C TRP A 121 5.51 -3.59 2.80
N THR A 122 6.57 -3.62 2.00
CA THR A 122 7.18 -4.83 1.47
C THR A 122 8.26 -5.43 2.39
N LEU A 123 8.51 -4.84 3.56
CA LEU A 123 9.51 -5.25 4.56
C LEU A 123 10.96 -5.17 4.09
N HIS A 124 11.25 -4.40 3.04
CA HIS A 124 12.64 -4.14 2.63
C HIS A 124 13.37 -3.22 3.63
N ILE A 125 12.62 -2.48 4.47
CA ILE A 125 13.17 -1.70 5.57
C ILE A 125 12.39 -1.99 6.86
N SER A 126 13.05 -1.81 8.00
CA SER A 126 12.40 -1.92 9.31
C SER A 126 11.54 -0.67 9.62
N PRO A 127 10.55 -0.77 10.52
CA PRO A 127 9.82 0.39 11.03
C PRO A 127 10.74 1.48 11.56
N LYS A 128 11.82 1.10 12.26
CA LYS A 128 12.81 2.05 12.79
C LYS A 128 13.51 2.83 11.67
N GLN A 129 13.98 2.14 10.64
CA GLN A 129 14.64 2.78 9.50
C GLN A 129 13.67 3.68 8.73
N PHE A 130 12.44 3.21 8.51
CA PHE A 130 11.39 4.00 7.89
C PHE A 130 11.14 5.32 8.62
N VAL A 131 11.04 5.30 9.96
CA VAL A 131 10.81 6.53 10.74
C VAL A 131 11.99 7.50 10.65
N VAL A 132 13.23 6.99 10.73
CA VAL A 132 14.44 7.82 10.54
C VAL A 132 14.42 8.48 9.16
N ASP A 133 14.20 7.69 8.11
CA ASP A 133 14.23 8.19 6.74
C ASP A 133 13.07 9.14 6.43
N LEU A 134 11.89 8.89 7.01
CA LEU A 134 10.71 9.75 6.86
C LEU A 134 10.93 11.12 7.52
N LEU A 135 11.43 11.14 8.76
CA LEU A 135 11.67 12.39 9.49
C LEU A 135 12.86 13.19 8.93
N ALA A 136 13.77 12.53 8.21
CA ALA A 136 14.82 13.20 7.45
C ALA A 136 14.31 13.96 6.20
N ILE A 137 13.07 13.71 5.77
CA ILE A 137 12.43 14.50 4.70
C ILE A 137 12.06 15.88 5.27
N THR A 138 12.43 16.94 4.54
CA THR A 138 12.15 18.33 4.95
C THR A 138 10.65 18.55 5.20
N GLY A 139 10.31 19.14 6.33
CA GLY A 139 8.93 19.47 6.70
C GLY A 139 8.36 18.65 7.87
N PHE A 140 9.02 17.55 8.26
CA PHE A 140 8.68 16.82 9.48
C PHE A 140 9.39 17.40 10.72
N LYS A 141 8.72 17.34 11.87
CA LYS A 141 9.36 17.65 13.16
C LYS A 141 10.18 16.45 13.58
N ASP A 142 11.49 16.63 13.66
CA ASP A 142 12.41 15.61 14.14
C ASP A 142 12.84 15.94 15.57
N ASP A 143 12.19 15.30 16.54
CA ASP A 143 12.67 15.21 17.90
C ASP A 143 12.66 13.74 18.34
N ARG A 144 13.60 13.40 19.24
CA ARG A 144 13.82 12.01 19.67
C ARG A 144 12.55 11.36 20.23
N HIS A 145 11.72 12.09 20.94
CA HIS A 145 10.50 11.55 21.53
C HIS A 145 9.43 11.30 20.47
N THR A 146 9.28 12.19 19.48
CA THR A 146 8.44 11.95 18.30
C THR A 146 8.90 10.73 17.52
N GLN A 147 10.21 10.58 17.31
CA GLN A 147 10.80 9.43 16.62
C GLN A 147 10.50 8.11 17.35
N GLU A 148 10.75 8.03 18.67
CA GLU A 148 10.52 6.84 19.48
C GLU A 148 9.03 6.43 19.50
N ARG A 149 8.13 7.41 19.64
CA ARG A 149 6.68 7.15 19.63
C ARG A 149 6.17 6.69 18.27
N LEU A 150 6.62 7.34 17.18
CA LEU A 150 6.21 6.95 15.84
C LEU A 150 6.74 5.55 15.51
N TYR A 151 8.01 5.25 15.84
CA TYR A 151 8.58 3.92 15.68
C TYR A 151 7.75 2.86 16.40
N SER A 152 7.49 3.05 17.70
CA SER A 152 6.75 2.10 18.52
C SER A 152 5.34 1.86 17.96
N TRP A 153 4.69 2.92 17.48
CA TRP A 153 3.36 2.84 16.88
C TRP A 153 3.37 2.13 15.52
N VAL A 154 4.32 2.42 14.62
CA VAL A 154 4.42 1.73 13.32
C VAL A 154 4.75 0.25 13.54
N GLU A 155 5.67 -0.07 14.45
CA GLU A 155 6.04 -1.45 14.77
C GLU A 155 4.86 -2.26 15.29
N LEU A 156 4.05 -1.67 16.18
CA LEU A 156 2.85 -2.30 16.72
C LEU A 156 1.76 -2.50 15.65
N THR A 157 1.53 -1.49 14.81
CA THR A 157 0.32 -1.45 13.94
C THR A 157 0.53 -2.06 12.55
N LEU A 158 1.77 -2.10 12.04
CA LEU A 158 2.06 -2.62 10.71
C LEU A 158 1.64 -4.09 10.49
N PRO A 159 1.86 -5.02 11.43
CA PRO A 159 1.38 -6.40 11.29
C PRO A 159 -0.15 -6.48 11.13
N PHE A 160 -0.89 -5.68 11.90
CA PHE A 160 -2.35 -5.61 11.80
C PHE A 160 -2.78 -5.05 10.44
N ALA A 161 -2.12 -3.99 9.97
CA ALA A 161 -2.37 -3.39 8.66
C ALA A 161 -2.23 -4.41 7.52
N ARG A 162 -1.20 -5.24 7.57
CA ARG A 162 -0.96 -6.31 6.58
C ARG A 162 -2.04 -7.39 6.63
N LYS A 163 -2.40 -7.86 7.83
CA LYS A 163 -3.46 -8.88 8.00
C LYS A 163 -4.81 -8.33 7.54
N TYR A 164 -5.10 -7.07 7.83
CA TYR A 164 -6.30 -6.36 7.37
C TYR A 164 -6.32 -6.22 5.84
N GLY A 165 -5.22 -5.76 5.24
CA GLY A 165 -5.08 -5.63 3.78
C GLY A 165 -5.36 -6.95 3.08
N ARG A 166 -4.82 -8.07 3.59
CA ARG A 166 -5.14 -9.42 3.07
C ARG A 166 -6.62 -9.78 3.19
N CYS A 167 -7.27 -9.42 4.29
CA CYS A 167 -8.72 -9.66 4.45
C CYS A 167 -9.52 -8.87 3.43
N VAL A 168 -9.14 -7.61 3.18
CA VAL A 168 -9.74 -6.75 2.15
C VAL A 168 -9.51 -7.32 0.75
N ASP A 169 -8.28 -7.75 0.43
CA ASP A 169 -7.97 -8.38 -0.86
C ASP A 169 -8.82 -9.63 -1.10
N LEU A 170 -8.97 -10.50 -0.10
CA LEU A 170 -9.82 -11.70 -0.17
C LEU A 170 -11.30 -11.36 -0.36
N LEU A 171 -11.79 -10.31 0.31
CA LEU A 171 -13.14 -9.76 0.15
C LEU A 171 -13.40 -9.37 -1.32
N ILE A 172 -12.44 -8.68 -1.94
CA ILE A 172 -12.56 -8.22 -3.33
C ILE A 172 -12.50 -9.41 -4.28
N GLN A 173 -11.55 -10.33 -4.09
CA GLN A 173 -11.43 -11.54 -4.90
C GLN A 173 -12.69 -12.41 -4.88
N ARG A 174 -13.42 -12.41 -3.77
CA ARG A 174 -14.68 -13.15 -3.61
C ARG A 174 -15.90 -12.41 -4.15
N GLY A 175 -15.73 -11.21 -4.72
CA GLY A 175 -16.84 -10.39 -5.22
C GLY A 175 -17.77 -9.87 -4.13
N LEU A 176 -17.27 -9.72 -2.90
CA LEU A 176 -18.06 -9.29 -1.74
C LEU A 176 -18.00 -7.76 -1.52
N SER A 177 -17.16 -7.04 -2.26
CA SER A 177 -17.10 -5.58 -2.24
C SER A 177 -18.30 -4.96 -2.96
N ARG A 178 -18.87 -3.88 -2.40
CA ARG A 178 -19.89 -3.05 -3.05
C ARG A 178 -19.28 -2.14 -4.11
N SER A 179 -18.09 -1.59 -3.84
CA SER A 179 -17.35 -0.76 -4.79
C SER A 179 -15.85 -0.87 -4.54
N VAL A 180 -15.05 -0.71 -5.59
CA VAL A 180 -13.58 -0.62 -5.51
C VAL A 180 -13.13 0.50 -6.43
N SER A 181 -12.33 1.42 -5.91
CA SER A 181 -11.61 2.42 -6.69
C SER A 181 -10.15 2.44 -6.29
N TYR A 182 -9.27 2.86 -7.21
CA TYR A 182 -7.83 2.81 -7.00
C TYR A 182 -7.13 4.06 -7.53
N SER A 183 -6.08 4.47 -6.82
CA SER A 183 -5.14 5.51 -7.25
C SER A 183 -3.78 4.89 -7.51
N ILE A 184 -3.36 4.90 -8.79
CA ILE A 184 -2.04 4.41 -9.19
C ILE A 184 -0.99 5.47 -8.84
N LEU A 185 -0.03 5.11 -7.98
CA LEU A 185 0.98 6.05 -7.53
C LEU A 185 2.01 6.40 -8.61
N GLY A 186 2.29 5.48 -9.54
CA GLY A 186 3.19 5.73 -10.67
C GLY A 186 2.80 6.95 -11.52
N LYS A 187 1.51 7.30 -11.60
CA LYS A 187 1.04 8.49 -12.34
C LYS A 187 1.55 9.81 -11.75
N TYR A 188 1.85 9.84 -10.45
CA TYR A 188 2.40 11.00 -9.77
C TYR A 188 3.93 11.07 -9.87
N LEU A 189 4.56 10.01 -10.37
CA LEU A 189 6.02 9.84 -10.44
C LEU A 189 6.59 10.01 -11.85
N GLN A 190 5.78 9.97 -12.91
CA GLN A 190 6.25 10.13 -14.29
C GLN A 190 6.74 11.57 -14.55
N GLU A 191 7.95 11.67 -15.11
CA GLU A 191 8.48 12.91 -15.69
C GLU A 191 7.60 13.31 -16.88
N GLY A 192 7.35 14.61 -17.03
CA GLY A 192 6.66 15.16 -18.19
C GLY A 192 7.67 15.51 -19.26
#